data_AF-A0A943UD49-F1
#
_entry.id   AF-A0A943UD49-F1
#
_cell.length_a   1.000
_cell.length_b   1.000
_cell.length_c   1.000
_cell.angle_alpha   90.00
_cell.angle_beta   90.00
_cell.angle_gamma   90.00
#
_symmetry.space_group_name_H-M   'P 1'
#
loop_
_entity.id
_entity.type
_entity.pdbx_description
1 polymer ?
#
loop_
_entity_poly.entity_id
_entity_poly.type
_entity_poly.pdbx_seq_one_letter_code
_entity_poly.pdbx_strand_id
1 'polypeptide(L)'
;MKKVSLRELVADKIVFAALIAVYYWMWARNDWQESYATIQDVVFAFSFYYFVNRAIRLKKYKQEAVDEMAETNLKRCDSICLKIGAAAMIVIGFVCAVGRMVLTTEIIGYCLMGTLAALAIIRTVIFCVMDKEGV
;
A
#
# COMPACT_ATOMS: atom_id res chain seq x y z
N MET A 1 3.77 27.28 10.46
CA MET A 1 3.93 25.85 10.11
C MET A 1 2.64 25.37 9.45
N LYS A 2 2.70 24.71 8.29
CA LYS A 2 1.50 24.22 7.59
C LYS A 2 0.91 23.02 8.36
N LYS A 3 -0.42 23.03 8.58
CA LYS A 3 -1.18 21.92 9.20
C LYS A 3 -1.05 20.68 8.30
N VAL A 4 -0.75 19.52 8.88
CA VAL A 4 -0.63 18.27 8.10
C VAL A 4 -2.03 17.71 7.92
N SER A 5 -2.46 17.49 6.68
CA SER A 5 -3.80 16.95 6.41
C SER A 5 -3.81 15.43 6.45
N LEU A 6 -4.93 14.82 6.89
CA LEU A 6 -5.08 13.37 6.86
C LEU A 6 -4.98 12.83 5.43
N ARG A 7 -5.46 13.61 4.44
CA ARG A 7 -5.36 13.28 3.01
C ARG A 7 -3.94 13.11 2.52
N GLU A 8 -3.01 13.99 2.90
CA GLU A 8 -1.59 13.85 2.58
C GLU A 8 -1.03 12.55 3.18
N LEU A 9 -1.44 12.21 4.40
CA LEU A 9 -1.00 11.00 5.08
C LEU A 9 -1.60 9.72 4.48
N VAL A 10 -2.79 9.79 3.89
CA VAL A 10 -3.41 8.68 3.15
C VAL A 10 -2.78 8.53 1.77
N ALA A 11 -2.57 9.62 1.03
CA ALA A 11 -1.91 9.61 -0.28
C ALA A 11 -0.48 9.04 -0.20
N ASP A 12 0.23 9.31 0.89
CA ASP A 12 1.54 8.70 1.19
C ASP A 12 1.50 7.15 1.20
N LYS A 13 0.32 6.50 1.34
CA LYS A 13 0.22 5.03 1.32
C LYS A 13 0.38 4.43 -0.08
N ILE A 14 0.17 5.21 -1.14
CA ILE A 14 0.46 4.77 -2.52
C ILE A 14 1.96 4.55 -2.70
N VAL A 15 2.79 5.41 -2.10
CA VAL A 15 4.24 5.27 -2.14
C VAL A 15 4.67 3.93 -1.52
N PHE A 16 4.01 3.49 -0.44
CA PHE A 16 4.30 2.16 0.14
C PHE A 16 3.94 1.01 -0.78
N ALA A 17 2.79 1.07 -1.45
CA ALA A 17 2.41 0.04 -2.41
C ALA A 17 3.41 -0.05 -3.56
N ALA A 18 3.86 1.10 -4.09
CA ALA A 18 4.89 1.16 -5.12
C ALA A 18 6.24 0.60 -4.63
N LEU A 19 6.70 0.99 -3.44
CA LEU A 19 7.96 0.49 -2.87
C LEU A 19 7.93 -1.02 -2.67
N ILE A 20 6.83 -1.56 -2.12
CA ILE A 20 6.67 -2.99 -1.89
C ILE A 20 6.63 -3.73 -3.24
N ALA A 21 5.94 -3.19 -4.25
CA ALA A 21 5.91 -3.76 -5.60
C ALA A 21 7.30 -3.83 -6.25
N VAL A 22 8.10 -2.75 -6.14
CA VAL A 22 9.48 -2.71 -6.65
C VAL A 22 10.36 -3.70 -5.90
N TYR A 23 10.24 -3.79 -4.58
CA TYR A 23 10.96 -4.78 -3.77
C TYR A 23 10.63 -6.21 -4.19
N TYR A 24 9.34 -6.54 -4.33
CA TYR A 24 8.93 -7.87 -4.74
C TYR A 24 9.42 -8.22 -6.15
N TRP A 25 9.33 -7.28 -7.10
CA TRP A 25 9.80 -7.49 -8.47
C TRP A 25 11.30 -7.77 -8.56
N MET A 26 12.12 -7.18 -7.67
CA MET A 26 13.55 -7.47 -7.62
C MET A 26 13.86 -8.87 -7.06
N TRP A 27 13.03 -9.36 -6.13
CA TRP A 27 13.21 -10.68 -5.50
C TRP A 27 12.55 -11.83 -6.27
N ALA A 28 11.46 -11.56 -6.99
CA ALA A 28 10.72 -12.57 -7.74
C ALA A 28 11.35 -12.93 -9.10
N ARG A 29 12.39 -12.21 -9.51
CA ARG A 29 13.10 -12.46 -10.76
C ARG A 29 14.22 -13.48 -10.58
N ASN A 30 14.31 -14.41 -11.53
CA ASN A 30 15.35 -15.46 -11.53
C ASN A 30 16.65 -15.01 -12.23
N ASP A 31 16.66 -13.88 -12.92
CA ASP A 31 17.76 -13.34 -13.73
C ASP A 31 18.62 -12.31 -12.98
N TRP A 32 19.16 -12.65 -11.80
CA TRP A 32 19.88 -11.70 -10.96
C TRP A 32 21.07 -11.03 -11.70
N GLN A 33 21.11 -9.69 -11.68
CA GLN A 33 22.21 -8.88 -12.20
C GLN A 33 22.84 -8.04 -11.09
N GLU A 34 24.15 -7.77 -11.17
CA GLU A 34 24.86 -6.93 -10.18
C GLU A 34 24.27 -5.52 -10.06
N SER A 35 23.72 -4.97 -11.16
CA SER A 35 23.02 -3.69 -11.17
C SER A 35 21.82 -3.65 -10.21
N TYR A 36 21.22 -4.80 -9.88
CA TYR A 36 20.10 -4.90 -8.96
C TYR A 36 20.51 -4.68 -7.50
N ALA A 37 21.75 -5.00 -7.11
CA ALA A 37 22.24 -4.71 -5.77
C ALA A 37 22.27 -3.19 -5.52
N THR A 38 22.77 -2.43 -6.48
CA THR A 38 22.76 -0.96 -6.41
C THR A 38 21.34 -0.40 -6.37
N ILE A 39 20.42 -0.95 -7.16
CA ILE A 39 19.01 -0.53 -7.12
C ILE A 39 18.38 -0.85 -5.76
N GLN A 40 18.65 -2.03 -5.19
CA GLN A 40 18.16 -2.40 -3.86
C GLN A 40 18.67 -1.45 -2.78
N ASP A 41 19.95 -1.09 -2.79
CA ASP A 41 20.54 -0.16 -1.83
C ASP A 41 19.91 1.23 -1.92
N VAL A 42 19.70 1.73 -3.14
CA VAL A 42 19.04 3.03 -3.38
C VAL A 42 17.58 3.00 -2.90
N VAL A 43 16.82 1.95 -3.25
CA VAL A 43 15.42 1.79 -2.84
C VAL A 43 15.34 1.62 -1.32
N PHE A 44 16.30 0.93 -0.70
CA PHE A 44 16.39 0.78 0.75
C PHE A 44 16.65 2.12 1.44
N ALA A 45 17.66 2.87 1.00
CA ALA A 45 18.00 4.18 1.56
C ALA A 45 16.84 5.18 1.40
N PHE A 46 16.21 5.20 0.22
CA PHE A 46 15.02 6.01 -0.03
C PHE A 46 13.86 5.62 0.90
N SER A 47 13.58 4.31 1.02
CA SER A 47 12.52 3.81 1.89
C SER A 47 12.78 4.21 3.33
N PHE A 48 14.00 4.00 3.84
CA PHE A 48 14.36 4.36 5.21
C PHE A 48 14.13 5.84 5.49
N TYR A 49 14.67 6.73 4.64
CA TYR A 49 14.46 8.17 4.76
C TYR A 49 12.98 8.54 4.69
N TYR A 50 12.24 7.95 3.77
CA TYR A 50 10.81 8.18 3.61
C TYR A 50 10.01 7.77 4.86
N PHE A 51 10.29 6.60 5.42
CA PHE A 51 9.66 6.09 6.64
C PHE A 51 9.93 6.99 7.84
N VAL A 52 11.16 7.47 8.02
CA VAL A 52 11.52 8.41 9.10
C VAL A 52 10.72 9.70 8.98
N ASN A 53 10.69 10.31 7.78
CA ASN A 53 9.93 11.53 7.54
C ASN A 53 8.42 11.32 7.77
N ARG A 54 7.90 10.16 7.36
CA ARG A 54 6.50 9.82 7.58
C ARG A 54 6.17 9.62 9.06
N ALA A 55 7.05 8.98 9.84
CA ALA A 55 6.87 8.83 11.27
C ALA A 55 6.80 10.20 11.98
N ILE A 56 7.65 11.15 11.57
CA ILE A 56 7.63 12.53 12.06
C ILE A 56 6.31 13.22 11.68
N ARG A 57 5.86 13.13 10.41
CA ARG A 57 4.58 13.69 9.96
C ARG A 57 3.39 13.11 10.74
N LEU A 58 3.38 11.81 10.98
CA LEU A 58 2.33 11.13 11.73
C LEU A 58 2.30 11.58 13.20
N LYS A 59 3.48 11.71 13.83
CA LYS A 59 3.58 12.20 15.21
C LYS A 59 3.06 13.63 15.32
N LYS A 60 3.40 14.48 14.35
CA LYS A 60 2.91 15.86 14.28
C LYS A 60 1.39 15.92 14.08
N TYR A 61 0.85 15.10 13.17
CA TYR A 61 -0.60 15.00 12.96
C TYR A 61 -1.35 14.63 14.26
N LYS A 62 -0.84 13.67 15.03
CA LYS A 62 -1.43 13.27 16.31
C LYS A 62 -1.36 14.34 17.41
N GLN A 63 -0.44 15.31 17.28
CA GLN A 63 -0.28 16.42 18.23
C GLN A 63 -1.13 17.64 17.88
N GLU A 64 -1.51 17.79 16.60
CA GLU A 64 -2.51 18.77 16.16
C GLU A 64 -3.91 18.26 16.56
N ALA A 65 -4.86 19.16 16.90
CA ALA A 65 -6.23 18.78 17.27
C ALA A 65 -6.81 17.84 16.22
N VAL A 66 -6.98 16.57 16.61
CA VAL A 66 -7.30 15.46 15.71
C VAL A 66 -8.68 15.70 15.14
N ASP A 67 -8.77 15.68 13.81
CA ASP A 67 -10.05 15.73 13.13
C ASP A 67 -10.73 14.37 13.27
N GLU A 68 -11.58 14.26 14.30
CA GLU A 68 -12.23 13.02 14.71
C GLU A 68 -13.14 12.45 13.60
N MET A 69 -13.73 13.33 12.78
CA MET A 69 -14.49 12.93 11.59
C MET A 69 -13.58 12.27 10.56
N ALA A 70 -12.42 12.86 10.27
CA ALA A 70 -11.48 12.30 9.29
C ALA A 70 -10.92 10.94 9.73
N GLU A 71 -10.67 10.74 11.03
CA GLU A 71 -10.20 9.45 11.57
C GLU A 71 -11.29 8.36 11.47
N THR A 72 -12.55 8.73 11.75
CA THR A 72 -13.70 7.81 11.62
C THR A 72 -13.87 7.37 10.18
N ASN A 73 -13.74 8.28 9.22
CA ASN A 73 -13.80 7.99 7.80
C ASN A 73 -12.65 7.08 7.34
N LEU A 74 -11.45 7.30 7.87
CA LEU A 74 -10.33 6.42 7.61
C LEU A 74 -10.59 4.99 8.10
N LYS A 75 -11.17 4.82 9.30
CA LYS A 75 -11.53 3.50 9.86
C LYS A 75 -12.62 2.81 9.04
N ARG A 76 -13.64 3.55 8.57
CA ARG A 76 -14.65 3.02 7.65
C ARG A 76 -14.03 2.54 6.34
N CYS A 77 -13.16 3.37 5.75
CA CYS A 77 -12.44 3.03 4.54
C CYS A 77 -11.54 1.79 4.72
N ASP A 78 -10.85 1.68 5.87
CA ASP A 78 -10.05 0.49 6.21
C ASP A 78 -10.90 -0.77 6.31
N SER A 79 -12.08 -0.70 6.93
CA SER A 79 -12.99 -1.83 7.04
C SER A 79 -13.49 -2.28 5.65
N ILE A 80 -13.86 -1.35 4.78
CA ILE A 80 -14.29 -1.64 3.40
C ILE A 80 -13.15 -2.28 2.61
N CYS A 81 -11.95 -1.68 2.68
CA CYS A 81 -10.76 -2.19 2.01
C CYS A 81 -10.41 -3.61 2.48
N LEU A 82 -10.53 -3.88 3.78
CA LEU A 82 -10.27 -5.21 4.34
C LEU A 82 -11.28 -6.26 3.86
N LYS A 83 -12.56 -5.90 3.72
CA LYS A 83 -13.58 -6.80 3.14
C LYS A 83 -13.29 -7.11 1.67
N ILE A 84 -12.96 -6.09 0.88
CA ILE A 84 -12.58 -6.27 -0.54
C ILE A 84 -11.33 -7.12 -0.64
N GLY A 85 -10.32 -6.85 0.18
CA GLY A 85 -9.08 -7.62 0.23
C GLY A 85 -9.29 -9.07 0.61
N ALA A 86 -10.13 -9.35 1.61
CA ALA A 86 -10.49 -10.71 1.98
C ALA A 86 -11.17 -11.45 0.83
N ALA A 87 -12.11 -10.82 0.12
CA ALA A 87 -12.76 -11.41 -1.05
C ALA A 87 -11.75 -11.70 -2.17
N ALA A 88 -10.83 -10.77 -2.46
CA ALA A 88 -9.78 -10.96 -3.45
C ALA A 88 -8.84 -12.12 -3.08
N MET A 89 -8.45 -12.24 -1.81
CA MET A 89 -7.62 -13.35 -1.33
C MET A 89 -8.31 -14.72 -1.48
N ILE A 90 -9.62 -14.80 -1.22
CA ILE A 90 -10.41 -16.02 -1.43
C ILE A 90 -10.39 -16.40 -2.93
N VAL A 91 -10.66 -15.45 -3.82
CA VAL A 91 -10.66 -15.68 -5.27
C VAL A 91 -9.29 -16.14 -5.75
N ILE A 92 -8.21 -15.49 -5.31
CA ILE A 92 -6.84 -15.91 -5.63
C ILE A 92 -6.59 -17.33 -5.13
N GLY A 93 -7.00 -17.67 -3.90
CA GLY A 93 -6.88 -19.02 -3.36
C GLY A 93 -7.58 -20.09 -4.21
N PHE A 94 -8.80 -19.82 -4.68
CA PHE A 94 -9.51 -20.72 -5.59
C PHE A 94 -8.84 -20.85 -6.95
N VAL A 95 -8.39 -19.72 -7.54
CA VAL A 95 -7.66 -19.72 -8.81
C VAL A 95 -6.36 -20.51 -8.69
N CYS A 96 -5.62 -20.36 -7.59
CA CYS A 96 -4.42 -21.15 -7.29
C CYS A 96 -4.73 -22.65 -7.16
N ALA A 97 -5.86 -23.02 -6.56
CA ALA A 97 -6.26 -24.42 -6.41
C ALA A 97 -6.62 -25.08 -7.75
N VAL A 98 -7.36 -24.37 -8.60
CA VAL A 98 -7.78 -24.86 -9.93
C VAL A 98 -6.62 -24.84 -10.93
N GLY A 99 -5.83 -23.78 -10.92
CA GLY A 99 -4.70 -23.57 -11.82
C GLY A 99 -3.38 -24.20 -11.35
N ARG A 100 -3.41 -25.11 -10.36
CA ARG A 100 -2.21 -25.67 -9.70
C ARG A 100 -1.16 -26.23 -10.68
N MET A 101 -1.57 -26.70 -11.85
CA MET A 101 -0.67 -27.27 -12.86
C MET A 101 -0.12 -26.23 -13.87
N VAL A 102 -0.64 -24.99 -13.86
CA VAL A 102 -0.32 -23.95 -14.84
C VAL A 102 0.27 -22.69 -14.19
N LEU A 103 -0.08 -22.40 -12.94
CA LEU A 103 0.37 -21.22 -12.22
C LEU A 103 1.71 -21.46 -11.52
N THR A 104 2.75 -20.73 -11.93
CA THR A 104 4.01 -20.67 -11.18
C THR A 104 3.84 -19.84 -9.92
N THR A 105 4.68 -20.12 -8.91
CA THR A 105 4.71 -19.38 -7.63
C THR A 105 4.97 -17.89 -7.82
N GLU A 106 5.72 -17.51 -8.86
CA GLU A 106 5.95 -16.13 -9.27
C GLU A 106 4.66 -15.43 -9.68
N ILE A 107 3.85 -16.04 -10.57
CA ILE A 107 2.59 -15.46 -11.04
C ILE A 107 1.62 -15.25 -9.86
N ILE A 108 1.57 -16.21 -8.94
CA ILE A 108 0.74 -16.11 -7.73
C ILE A 108 1.17 -14.91 -6.88
N GLY A 109 2.47 -14.75 -6.65
CA GLY A 109 2.94 -13.62 -5.87
C GLY A 109 2.75 -12.27 -6.58
N TYR A 110 2.89 -12.18 -7.91
CA TYR A 110 2.50 -10.96 -8.64
C TYR A 110 1.01 -10.64 -8.50
N CYS A 111 0.12 -11.63 -8.52
CA CYS A 111 -1.31 -11.43 -8.26
C CYS A 111 -1.57 -10.87 -6.85
N LEU A 112 -0.88 -11.39 -5.83
CA LEU A 112 -0.98 -10.88 -4.46
C LEU A 112 -0.50 -9.43 -4.35
N MET A 113 0.62 -9.11 -5.00
CA MET A 113 1.19 -7.77 -5.00
C MET A 113 0.31 -6.77 -5.75
N GLY A 114 -0.26 -7.18 -6.88
CA GLY A 114 -1.25 -6.40 -7.63
C GLY A 114 -2.49 -6.12 -6.78
N THR A 115 -2.95 -7.09 -5.98
CA THR A 115 -4.07 -6.92 -5.05
C THR A 115 -3.75 -5.88 -3.98
N LEU A 116 -2.56 -5.94 -3.38
CA LEU A 116 -2.13 -4.94 -2.39
C LEU A 116 -2.06 -3.53 -2.99
N ALA A 117 -1.54 -3.40 -4.21
CA ALA A 117 -1.48 -2.13 -4.91
C ALA A 117 -2.88 -1.58 -5.24
N ALA A 118 -3.77 -2.44 -5.75
CA ALA A 118 -5.15 -2.08 -6.04
C ALA A 118 -5.89 -1.63 -4.77
N LEU A 119 -5.74 -2.35 -3.66
CA LEU A 119 -6.34 -1.99 -2.37
C LEU A 119 -5.82 -0.64 -1.84
N ALA A 120 -4.53 -0.35 -2.00
CA ALA A 120 -3.96 0.95 -1.63
C ALA A 120 -4.55 2.11 -2.46
N ILE A 121 -4.76 1.90 -3.76
CA ILE A 121 -5.40 2.88 -4.65
C ILE A 121 -6.88 3.05 -4.26
N ILE A 122 -7.63 1.96 -4.15
CA ILE A 122 -9.06 1.95 -3.77
C ILE A 122 -9.26 2.70 -2.45
N ARG A 123 -8.45 2.40 -1.43
CA ARG A 123 -8.47 3.10 -0.15
C ARG A 123 -8.27 4.60 -0.31
N THR A 124 -7.32 5.01 -1.14
CA THR A 124 -7.03 6.44 -1.35
C THR A 124 -8.18 7.14 -2.08
N VAL A 125 -8.78 6.48 -3.07
CA VAL A 125 -9.94 7.00 -3.82
C VAL A 125 -11.16 7.13 -2.91
N ILE A 126 -11.53 6.08 -2.16
CA ILE A 126 -12.66 6.11 -1.23
C ILE A 126 -12.49 7.23 -0.20
N PHE A 127 -11.30 7.34 0.39
CA PHE A 127 -11.01 8.41 1.35
C PHE A 127 -11.17 9.80 0.71
N CYS A 128 -10.69 10.00 -0.52
CA CYS A 128 -10.80 11.28 -1.23
C CYS A 128 -12.26 11.63 -1.58
N VAL A 129 -13.09 10.63 -1.90
CA VAL A 129 -14.53 10.83 -2.14
C VAL A 129 -15.24 11.21 -0.84
N MET A 130 -15.01 10.47 0.26
CA MET A 130 -15.62 10.77 1.56
C MET A 130 -15.22 12.15 2.11
N ASP A 131 -13.95 12.53 1.94
CA ASP A 131 -13.42 13.86 2.30
C ASP A 131 -14.11 15.00 1.54
N LYS A 132 -14.50 14.77 0.27
CA LYS A 132 -15.22 15.76 -0.56
C LYS A 132 -16.70 15.89 -0.20
N GLU A 133 -17.34 14.80 0.19
CA GLU A 133 -18.77 14.80 0.53
C GLU A 133 -19.06 15.20 1.98
N GLY A 134 -18.04 15.28 2.84
CA GLY A 134 -18.19 15.69 4.24
C GLY A 134 -18.91 14.65 5.13
N VAL A 135 -18.90 13.38 4.71
CA VAL A 135 -19.57 12.24 5.36
C VAL A 135 -18.61 11.37 6.14
#